data_AF-A0A250KLZ5-F1
#
_entry.id   AF-A0A250KLZ5-F1
#
_cell.length_a   1.000
_cell.length_b   1.000
_cell.length_c   1.000
_cell.angle_alpha   90.00
_cell.angle_beta   90.00
_cell.angle_gamma   90.00
#
_symmetry.space_group_name_H-M   'P 1'
#
loop_
_entity.id
_entity.type
_entity.pdbx_description
1 polymer ?
#
loop_
_entity_poly.entity_id
_entity_poly.type
_entity_poly.pdbx_seq_one_letter_code
_entity_poly.pdbx_strand_id
1 'polypeptide(L)' 'MIEKRLVDLETKLAYQEDTIQALNNIVFEQQKQIDQLEAACRLLIDRVGQLAAAADLQKTIDEKPPHY' A
#
# COMPACT_ATOMS: atom_id res chain seq x y z
N MET A 1 -47.00 20.06 -0.10
CA MET A 1 -46.57 18.95 -0.99
C MET A 1 -45.13 19.14 -1.47
N ILE A 2 -44.77 20.28 -2.09
CA ILE A 2 -43.41 20.55 -2.58
C ILE A 2 -42.40 20.72 -1.43
N GLU A 3 -42.71 21.52 -0.41
CA GLU A 3 -41.83 21.72 0.76
C GLU A 3 -41.47 20.40 1.45
N LYS A 4 -42.44 19.51 1.67
CA LYS A 4 -42.18 18.19 2.26
C LYS A 4 -41.18 17.38 1.45
N ARG A 5 -41.33 17.36 0.12
CA ARG A 5 -40.40 16.65 -0.77
C ARG A 5 -39.00 17.30 -0.76
N LEU A 6 -38.94 18.61 -0.58
CA LEU A 6 -37.68 19.35 -0.49
C LEU A 6 -36.93 19.02 0.81
N VAL A 7 -37.63 19.03 1.94
CA VAL A 7 -37.09 18.60 3.24
C VAL A 7 -36.62 17.13 3.21
N ASP A 8 -37.39 16.24 2.58
CA ASP A 8 -37.00 14.83 2.43
C ASP A 8 -35.71 14.68 1.59
N LEU A 9 -35.53 15.53 0.58
CA LEU A 9 -34.32 15.53 -0.26
C LEU A 9 -33.11 16.10 0.47
N GLU A 10 -33.27 17.21 1.19
CA GLU A 10 -32.20 17.81 2.01
C GLU A 10 -31.73 16.85 3.10
N THR A 11 -32.67 16.17 3.76
CA THR A 11 -32.36 15.14 4.75
C THR A 11 -31.54 14.01 4.14
N LYS A 12 -31.95 13.49 2.97
CA LYS A 12 -31.21 12.44 2.27
C LYS A 12 -29.84 12.92 1.81
N LEU A 13 -29.72 14.16 1.35
CA LEU A 13 -28.47 14.76 0.92
C LEU A 13 -27.48 14.83 2.09
N ALA A 14 -27.91 15.31 3.25
CA ALA A 14 -27.06 15.38 4.44
C ALA A 14 -26.53 13.99 4.83
N TYR A 15 -27.38 12.95 4.86
CA TYR A 15 -26.92 11.58 5.12
C TYR A 15 -25.93 11.06 4.07
N GLN A 16 -26.10 11.46 2.81
CA GLN A 16 -25.17 11.08 1.73
C GLN A 16 -23.83 11.79 1.87
N GLU A 17 -23.82 13.08 2.23
CA GLU A 17 -22.61 13.84 2.52
C GLU A 17 -21.83 13.22 3.69
N ASP A 18 -22.51 12.88 4.78
CA ASP A 18 -21.90 12.19 5.91
C ASP A 18 -21.31 10.83 5.51
N THR A 19 -22.05 10.07 4.70
CA THR A 19 -21.58 8.76 4.20
C THR A 19 -20.35 8.92 3.32
N ILE A 20 -20.33 9.91 2.42
CA ILE A 20 -19.18 10.19 1.56
C ILE A 20 -17.97 10.57 2.40
N GLN A 21 -18.15 11.40 3.43
CA GLN A 21 -17.05 11.77 4.31
C GLN A 21 -16.49 10.57 5.08
N ALA A 22 -17.37 9.69 5.59
CA ALA A 22 -16.95 8.47 6.26
C ALA A 22 -16.18 7.53 5.32
N LEU A 23 -16.67 7.35 4.08
CA LEU A 23 -15.99 6.55 3.07
C LEU A 23 -14.62 7.13 2.70
N ASN A 24 -14.51 8.45 2.52
CA ASN A 24 -13.23 9.10 2.26
C ASN A 24 -12.22 8.86 3.38
N ASN A 25 -12.65 8.96 4.64
CA ASN A 25 -11.77 8.69 5.78
C ASN A 25 -11.28 7.23 5.79
N ILE A 26 -12.15 6.28 5.47
CA ILE A 26 -11.78 4.86 5.36
C ILE A 26 -10.77 4.64 4.23
N VAL A 27 -11.02 5.20 3.05
CA VAL A 27 -10.12 5.10 1.89
C VAL A 27 -8.75 5.69 2.21
N PHE A 28 -8.71 6.82 2.93
CA PHE A 28 -7.45 7.42 3.37
C PHE A 28 -6.66 6.49 4.30
N GLU A 29 -7.29 5.91 5.32
CA GLU A 29 -6.61 4.97 6.22
C GLU A 29 -6.17 3.68 5.49
N GLN A 30 -6.97 3.20 4.53
CA GLN A 30 -6.59 2.08 3.68
C GLN A 30 -5.37 2.40 2.81
N GLN A 31 -5.30 3.60 2.21
CA GLN A 31 -4.13 4.01 1.43
C GLN A 31 -2.87 4.04 2.28
N LYS A 32 -2.96 4.58 3.50
CA LYS A 32 -1.84 4.58 4.45
C LYS A 32 -1.37 3.17 4.81
N GLN A 33 -2.28 2.22 4.97
CA GLN A 33 -1.93 0.82 5.21
C GLN A 33 -1.24 0.19 3.98
N ILE A 34 -1.71 0.50 2.77
CA ILE A 34 -1.09 0.06 1.52
C ILE A 34 0.33 0.59 1.42
N ASP A 35 0.54 1.89 1.66
CA ASP A 35 1.86 2.51 1.60
C ASP A 35 2.86 1.84 2.56
N GLN A 36 2.39 1.49 3.78
CA GLN A 36 3.20 0.75 4.76
C GLN A 36 3.55 -0.66 4.28
N LEU A 37 2.59 -1.38 3.68
CA LEU A 37 2.82 -2.71 3.13
C LEU A 37 3.77 -2.65 1.93
N GLU A 38 3.61 -1.69 1.03
CA GLU A 38 4.52 -1.48 -0.10
C GLU A 38 5.95 -1.20 0.36
N ALA A 39 6.12 -0.35 1.38
CA ALA A 39 7.43 -0.07 1.96
C ALA A 39 8.06 -1.34 2.56
N ALA A 40 7.30 -2.14 3.31
CA ALA A 40 7.77 -3.41 3.86
C ALA A 40 8.17 -4.39 2.76
N CYS A 41 7.36 -4.53 1.70
CA CYS A 41 7.67 -5.38 0.55
C CYS A 41 8.95 -4.96 -0.15
N ARG A 42 9.18 -3.66 -0.36
CA ARG A 42 10.43 -3.14 -0.96
C ARG A 42 11.65 -3.51 -0.11
N LEU A 43 11.57 -3.32 1.20
CA LEU A 43 12.65 -3.70 2.12
C LEU A 43 12.96 -5.20 2.08
N LEU A 44 11.93 -6.05 1.97
CA LEU A 44 12.11 -7.49 1.84
C LEU A 44 12.78 -7.86 0.52
N ILE A 45 12.36 -7.25 -0.59
CA ILE A 45 12.96 -7.45 -1.91
C ILE A 45 14.44 -7.07 -1.88
N ASP A 46 14.77 -5.90 -1.34
CA ASP A 46 16.15 -5.43 -1.21
C ASP A 46 16.99 -6.39 -0.37
N ARG A 47 16.44 -6.86 0.75
CA ARG A 47 17.14 -7.80 1.63
C ARG A 47 17.40 -9.15 0.95
N VAL A 48 16.43 -9.68 0.22
CA VAL A 48 16.59 -10.93 -0.55
C VAL A 48 17.66 -10.75 -1.64
N GLY A 49 17.63 -9.61 -2.35
CA GLY A 49 18.65 -9.29 -3.36
C GLY A 49 20.07 -9.21 -2.78
N GLN A 50 20.23 -8.58 -1.61
CA GLN A 50 21.52 -8.52 -0.91
C GLN A 50 22.03 -9.91 -0.50
N LEU A 51 21.14 -10.78 0.00
CA LEU A 51 21.50 -12.14 0.38
C LEU A 51 21.92 -12.98 -0.83
N ALA A 52 21.23 -12.84 -1.96
CA ALA A 52 21.59 -13.51 -3.21
C ALA A 52 22.98 -13.03 -3.71
N ALA A 53 23.22 -11.72 -3.73
CA ALA A 53 24.51 -11.16 -4.13
C ALA A 53 25.66 -11.62 -3.23
N ALA A 54 25.43 -11.70 -1.91
CA ALA A 54 26.41 -12.22 -0.96
C ALA A 54 26.71 -13.71 -1.20
N ALA A 55 25.70 -14.52 -1.53
CA ALA A 55 25.89 -15.93 -1.86
C ALA A 55 26.70 -16.12 -3.16
N ASP A 56 26.48 -15.28 -4.17
CA ASP A 56 27.25 -15.34 -5.41
C ASP A 56 28.69 -14.87 -5.23
N LEU A 57 28.94 -13.82 -4.44
CA LEU A 57 30.29 -13.40 -4.04
C LEU A 57 31.04 -14.50 -3.31
N GLN A 58 30.36 -15.27 -2.46
CA GLN A 58 30.99 -16.37 -1.73
C GLN A 58 31.38 -17.52 -2.67
N LYS A 59 30.58 -17.81 -3.70
CA LYS A 59 30.92 -18.81 -4.73
C LYS A 59 32.11 -18.39 -5.58
N THR A 60 32.22 -17.11 -5.97
CA THR A 60 33.35 -16.64 -6.79
C THR A 60 34.67 -16.62 -6.02
N ILE A 61 34.63 -16.39 -4.71
CA ILE A 61 35.82 -16.50 -3.83
C ILE A 61 36.30 -17.95 -3.70
N ASP A 62 35.40 -18.92 -3.69
CA ASP A 62 35.71 -20.36 -3.61
C ASP A 62 36.15 -20.98 -4.95
N GLU A 63 36.08 -20.26 -6.07
CA GLU A 63 36.64 -20.72 -7.34
C GLU A 63 38.17 -20.63 -7.32
N LYS A 64 38.82 -21.80 -7.25
CA LYS A 64 40.28 -21.93 -7.26
C LYS A 64 40.87 -21.37 -8.57
N PRO A 65 41.91 -20.51 -8.53
CA PRO A 65 42.48 -19.92 -9.74
C PRO A 65 42.97 -21.00 -10.72
N PRO A 66 42.76 -20.83 -12.03
CA PRO A 66 43.27 -21.78 -13.02
C PRO A 66 44.79 -21.77 -12.98
N HIS A 67 45.39 -22.93 -12.64
CA HIS A 67 46.82 -23.14 -12.79
C HIS A 67 47.12 -23.40 -14.27
N TYR A 68 47.83 -22.46 -14.90
CA TYR A 68 48.50 -22.63 -16.20
C TYR A 68 49.87 -23.31 -16.02
#